data_AF-G5NHA0-F1
#
_entry.id   AF-G5NHA0-F1
#
_cell.length_a   1.000
_cell.length_b   1.000
_cell.length_c   1.000
_cell.angle_alpha   90.00
_cell.angle_beta   90.00
_cell.angle_gamma   90.00
#
_symmetry.space_group_name_H-M   'P 1'
#
loop_
_entity.id
_entity.type
_entity.pdbx_description
1 polymer ?
#
loop_
_entity_poly.entity_id
_entity_poly.type
_entity_poly.pdbx_seq_one_letter_code
_entity_poly.pdbx_strand_id
1 'polypeptide(L)'
;MLGCLLSWPFWVMHALGCIIDNQRGATLSSSIDPANGIDTSEMANFLNMFAAVVYLQNGGLVTMVDVLNKSYQLCDPMNECTPSLPPLLTFINQVAQNALVLASPVVLVLLLSEVFLGLLSRFAPQMNAFAISLTVKSGIAV
;
A
#
# COMPACT_ATOMS: atom_id res chain seq x y z
N MET A 1 -4.96 6.71 18.95
CA MET A 1 -5.69 5.48 18.55
C MET A 1 -6.74 5.75 17.50
N LEU A 2 -7.70 6.68 17.72
CA LEU A 2 -8.72 7.03 16.73
C LEU A 2 -8.13 7.47 15.38
N GLY A 3 -7.06 8.27 15.38
CA GLY A 3 -6.35 8.63 14.15
C GLY A 3 -5.88 7.40 13.36
N CYS A 4 -5.20 6.44 14.01
CA CYS A 4 -4.78 5.20 13.36
C CYS A 4 -5.98 4.39 12.82
N LEU A 5 -7.07 4.35 13.57
CA LEU A 5 -8.30 3.66 13.16
C LEU A 5 -8.99 4.35 11.98
N LEU A 6 -8.94 5.68 11.87
CA LEU A 6 -9.54 6.44 10.78
C LEU A 6 -8.64 6.48 9.53
N SER A 7 -7.32 6.46 9.71
CA SER A 7 -6.33 6.53 8.62
C SER A 7 -6.12 5.20 7.88
N TRP A 8 -6.80 4.14 8.27
CA TRP A 8 -6.66 2.80 7.69
C TRP A 8 -6.84 2.69 6.17
N PRO A 9 -7.82 3.35 5.51
CA PRO A 9 -8.00 3.18 4.07
C PRO A 9 -6.85 3.83 3.30
N PHE A 10 -6.29 4.92 3.84
CA PHE A 10 -5.11 5.60 3.28
C PHE A 10 -3.89 4.70 3.35
N TRP A 11 -3.66 4.04 4.50
CA TRP A 11 -2.56 3.10 4.65
C TRP A 11 -2.69 1.88 3.74
N VAL A 12 -3.90 1.35 3.56
CA VAL A 12 -4.15 0.24 2.63
C VAL A 12 -3.81 0.65 1.20
N MET A 13 -4.28 1.81 0.74
CA MET A 13 -4.05 2.30 -0.63
C MET A 13 -2.60 2.72 -0.88
N HIS A 14 -1.95 3.29 0.13
CA HIS A 14 -0.52 3.59 0.06
C HIS A 14 0.33 2.31 -0.01
N ALA A 15 0.05 1.33 0.86
CA ALA A 15 0.74 0.04 0.85
C ALA A 15 0.53 -0.72 -0.47
N LEU A 16 -0.67 -0.68 -1.04
CA LEU A 16 -0.98 -1.22 -2.36
C LEU A 16 -0.04 -0.62 -3.44
N GLY A 17 0.12 0.70 -3.46
CA GLY A 17 1.02 1.38 -4.40
C GLY A 17 2.47 0.98 -4.20
N CYS A 18 2.93 0.92 -2.94
CA CYS A 18 4.30 0.48 -2.62
C CYS A 18 4.57 -0.95 -3.09
N ILE A 19 3.63 -1.88 -2.92
CA ILE A 19 3.77 -3.28 -3.35
C ILE A 19 3.89 -3.34 -4.88
N ILE A 20 3.06 -2.59 -5.61
CA ILE A 20 3.09 -2.55 -7.07
C ILE A 20 4.38 -1.93 -7.60
N ASP A 21 4.83 -0.82 -7.01
CA ASP A 21 6.07 -0.13 -7.41
C ASP A 21 7.31 -0.97 -7.13
N ASN A 22 7.33 -1.67 -6.00
CA ASN A 22 8.39 -2.62 -5.68
C ASN A 22 8.40 -3.77 -6.71
N GLN A 23 7.23 -4.34 -7.00
CA GLN A 23 7.13 -5.46 -7.94
C GLN A 23 7.55 -5.11 -9.37
N ARG A 24 7.34 -3.86 -9.82
CA ARG A 24 7.82 -3.37 -11.13
C ARG A 24 9.27 -2.87 -11.12
N GLY A 25 9.90 -2.75 -9.95
CA GLY A 25 11.29 -2.30 -9.79
C GLY A 25 11.48 -0.78 -9.73
N ALA A 26 10.43 0.00 -9.51
CA ALA A 26 10.52 1.46 -9.41
C ALA A 26 11.29 1.92 -8.16
N THR A 27 11.24 1.14 -7.08
CA THR A 27 11.96 1.39 -5.81
C THR A 27 13.25 0.56 -5.69
N LEU A 28 13.81 0.09 -6.81
CA LEU A 28 14.99 -0.78 -6.79
C LEU A 28 16.24 -0.02 -6.29
N SER A 29 16.36 1.27 -6.60
CA SER A 29 17.50 2.11 -6.16
C SER A 29 17.58 2.23 -4.64
N SER A 30 16.45 2.51 -3.97
CA SER A 30 16.35 2.56 -2.50
C SER A 30 16.44 1.19 -1.84
N SER A 31 16.13 0.11 -2.56
CA SER A 31 16.35 -1.25 -2.06
C SER A 31 17.83 -1.66 -2.04
N ILE A 32 18.65 -1.09 -2.93
CA ILE A 32 20.09 -1.37 -3.03
C ILE A 32 20.91 -0.41 -2.15
N ASP A 33 20.62 0.90 -2.22
CA ASP A 33 21.25 1.92 -1.39
C ASP A 33 20.17 2.80 -0.71
N PRO A 34 19.76 2.45 0.52
CA PRO A 34 18.77 3.23 1.26
C PRO A 34 19.25 4.62 1.67
N ALA A 35 20.56 4.91 1.63
CA ALA A 35 21.08 6.20 2.05
C ALA A 35 20.96 7.26 0.94
N ASN A 36 21.00 6.84 -0.33
CA ASN A 36 20.97 7.73 -1.49
C ASN A 36 19.78 7.46 -2.44
N GLY A 37 18.97 6.45 -2.17
CA GLY A 37 17.79 6.09 -2.96
C GLY A 37 16.62 7.06 -2.79
N ILE A 38 15.71 7.04 -3.75
CA ILE A 38 14.43 7.72 -3.62
C ILE A 38 13.51 6.78 -2.83
N ASP A 39 13.25 7.12 -1.57
CA ASP A 39 12.42 6.31 -0.66
C ASP A 39 10.92 6.45 -0.94
N THR A 40 10.52 7.35 -1.83
CA THR A 40 9.11 7.64 -2.11
C THR A 40 8.61 6.89 -3.34
N SER A 41 7.63 6.02 -3.14
CA SER A 41 6.85 5.41 -4.23
C SER A 41 5.85 6.43 -4.79
N GLU A 42 6.01 6.75 -6.08
CA GLU A 42 5.13 7.69 -6.78
C GLU A 42 3.71 7.14 -6.93
N MET A 43 3.57 5.82 -7.21
CA MET A 43 2.25 5.18 -7.28
C MET A 43 1.56 5.19 -5.91
N ALA A 44 2.30 4.97 -4.83
CA ALA A 44 1.76 5.03 -3.48
C ALA A 44 1.28 6.43 -3.11
N ASN A 45 1.99 7.48 -3.53
CA ASN A 45 1.56 8.86 -3.34
C ASN A 45 0.28 9.17 -4.13
N PHE A 46 0.23 8.77 -5.40
CA PHE A 46 -0.94 8.94 -6.25
C PHE A 46 -2.18 8.24 -5.66
N LEU A 47 -2.06 6.96 -5.30
CA LEU A 47 -3.16 6.19 -4.71
C LEU A 47 -3.60 6.74 -3.35
N ASN A 48 -2.68 7.29 -2.55
CA ASN A 48 -3.01 7.93 -1.29
C ASN A 48 -3.82 9.22 -1.50
N MET A 49 -3.44 10.06 -2.47
CA MET A 49 -4.24 11.24 -2.85
C MET A 49 -5.61 10.84 -3.40
N PHE A 50 -5.67 9.81 -4.25
CA PHE A 50 -6.92 9.28 -4.77
C PHE A 50 -7.84 8.80 -3.62
N ALA A 51 -7.29 8.04 -2.67
CA ALA A 51 -8.02 7.61 -1.48
C ALA A 51 -8.56 8.79 -0.68
N ALA A 52 -7.78 9.88 -0.54
CA ALA A 52 -8.23 11.09 0.12
C ALA A 52 -9.41 11.77 -0.57
N VAL A 53 -9.36 11.90 -1.90
CA VAL A 53 -10.46 12.48 -2.67
C VAL A 53 -11.73 11.64 -2.52
N VAL A 54 -11.63 10.32 -2.66
CA VAL A 54 -12.77 9.41 -2.49
C VAL A 54 -13.31 9.48 -1.07
N TYR A 55 -12.44 9.52 -0.06
CA TYR A 55 -12.85 9.64 1.35
C TYR A 55 -13.63 10.93 1.61
N LEU A 56 -13.13 12.05 1.11
CA LEU A 56 -13.79 13.36 1.26
C LEU A 56 -15.12 13.42 0.50
N GLN A 57 -15.18 12.88 -0.72
CA GLN A 57 -16.41 12.84 -1.52
C GLN A 57 -17.53 12.06 -0.83
N ASN A 58 -17.19 11.00 -0.10
CA ASN A 58 -18.15 10.19 0.65
C ASN A 58 -18.50 10.78 2.03
N GLY A 59 -18.14 12.04 2.30
CA GLY A 59 -18.44 12.70 3.58
C GLY A 59 -17.53 12.25 4.73
N GLY A 60 -16.31 11.78 4.43
CA GLY A 60 -15.38 11.26 5.43
C GLY A 60 -15.08 12.21 6.59
N LEU A 61 -15.05 13.54 6.35
CA LEU A 61 -14.91 14.54 7.40
C LEU A 61 -16.06 14.51 8.43
N VAL A 62 -17.30 14.33 7.97
CA VAL A 62 -18.48 14.21 8.84
C VAL A 62 -18.36 12.94 9.68
N THR A 63 -17.95 11.83 9.06
CA THR A 63 -17.68 10.56 9.75
C THR A 63 -16.58 10.70 10.80
N MET A 64 -15.50 11.43 10.52
CA MET A 64 -14.44 11.68 11.50
C MET A 64 -14.96 12.41 12.74
N VAL A 65 -15.77 13.46 12.54
CA VAL A 65 -16.36 14.23 13.66
C VAL A 65 -17.36 13.37 14.45
N ASP A 66 -18.18 12.57 13.78
CA ASP A 66 -19.13 11.66 14.45
C ASP A 66 -18.42 10.60 15.29
N VAL A 67 -17.35 9.99 14.76
CA VAL A 67 -16.50 9.04 15.51
C VAL A 67 -15.85 9.70 16.71
N LEU A 68 -15.37 10.94 16.57
CA LEU A 68 -14.80 11.69 17.69
C LEU A 68 -15.85 11.96 18.77
N ASN A 69 -17.04 12.41 18.39
CA ASN A 69 -18.14 12.64 19.32
C ASN A 69 -18.54 11.36 20.08
N LYS A 70 -18.71 10.25 19.35
CA LYS A 70 -18.98 8.93 19.95
C LYS A 70 -17.88 8.46 20.89
N SER A 71 -16.62 8.79 20.59
CA SER A 71 -15.51 8.43 21.48
C SER A 71 -15.59 9.13 22.84
N TYR A 72 -16.02 10.40 22.89
CA TYR A 72 -16.23 11.12 24.15
C TYR A 72 -17.41 10.56 24.96
N GLN A 73 -18.44 10.02 24.30
CA GLN A 73 -19.54 9.35 24.99
C GLN A 73 -19.11 8.01 25.60
N LEU A 74 -18.19 7.31 24.93
CA LEU A 74 -17.65 6.03 25.41
C LEU A 74 -16.63 6.21 26.53
N CYS A 75 -15.90 7.31 26.48
CA CYS A 75 -14.70 7.60 27.24
C CYS A 75 -14.80 9.04 27.72
N ASP A 76 -15.53 9.24 28.83
CA ASP A 76 -15.71 10.56 29.40
C ASP A 76 -14.36 11.11 29.88
N PRO A 77 -13.93 12.31 29.46
CA PRO A 77 -12.69 12.92 29.92
C PRO A 77 -12.60 13.10 31.44
N MET A 78 -13.73 13.05 32.17
CA MET A 78 -13.75 13.15 33.63
C MET A 78 -13.49 11.81 34.35
N ASN A 79 -13.53 10.68 33.63
CA ASN A 79 -13.29 9.35 34.20
C ASN A 79 -12.02 8.73 33.64
N GLU A 80 -11.37 7.86 34.43
CA GLU A 80 -10.24 7.07 33.92
C GLU A 80 -10.74 6.09 32.85
N CYS A 81 -10.25 6.28 31.63
CA CYS A 81 -10.60 5.44 30.51
C CYS A 81 -9.30 4.98 29.82
N THR A 82 -8.97 3.71 30.00
CA THR A 82 -7.76 3.10 29.47
C THR A 82 -8.12 2.18 28.29
N PRO A 83 -7.91 2.64 27.04
CA PRO A 83 -8.23 1.81 25.88
C PRO A 83 -7.29 0.60 25.77
N SER A 84 -7.86 -0.56 25.46
CA SER A 84 -7.11 -1.80 25.27
C SER A 84 -6.21 -1.73 24.04
N LEU A 85 -4.91 -2.01 24.22
CA LEU A 85 -3.90 -2.01 23.15
C LEU A 85 -3.86 -3.26 22.26
N PRO A 86 -4.13 -4.50 22.74
CA PRO A 86 -4.08 -5.70 21.90
C PRO A 86 -4.90 -5.65 20.59
N PRO A 87 -6.13 -5.08 20.55
CA PRO A 87 -6.88 -4.93 19.30
C PRO A 87 -6.19 -4.05 18.25
N LEU A 88 -5.28 -3.16 18.66
CA LEU A 88 -4.53 -2.29 17.76
C LEU A 88 -3.48 -3.10 16.98
N LEU A 89 -2.88 -4.12 17.59
CA LEU A 89 -1.90 -4.99 16.92
C LEU A 89 -2.58 -5.86 15.86
N THR A 90 -3.76 -6.42 16.17
CA THR A 90 -4.55 -7.17 15.19
C THR A 90 -4.99 -6.31 14.01
N PHE A 91 -5.21 -5.02 14.25
CA PHE A 91 -5.59 -4.07 13.21
C PHE A 91 -4.47 -3.83 12.19
N ILE A 92 -3.20 -3.79 12.62
CA ILE A 92 -2.06 -3.68 11.69
C ILE A 92 -2.03 -4.88 10.73
N ASN A 93 -2.26 -6.09 11.25
CA ASN A 93 -2.36 -7.29 10.42
C ASN A 93 -3.50 -7.17 9.41
N GLN A 94 -4.63 -6.61 9.81
CA GLN A 94 -5.78 -6.45 8.92
C GLN A 94 -5.54 -5.42 7.81
N VAL A 95 -4.85 -4.32 8.11
CA VAL A 95 -4.41 -3.34 7.11
C VAL A 95 -3.47 -4.00 6.10
N ALA A 96 -2.47 -4.76 6.57
CA ALA A 96 -1.54 -5.47 5.69
C ALA A 96 -2.24 -6.53 4.83
N GLN A 97 -3.17 -7.30 5.41
CA GLN A 97 -3.97 -8.29 4.68
C GLN A 97 -4.80 -7.63 3.58
N ASN A 98 -5.49 -6.53 3.88
CA ASN A 98 -6.31 -5.82 2.90
C ASN A 98 -5.46 -5.26 1.76
N ALA A 99 -4.29 -4.69 2.07
CA ALA A 99 -3.36 -4.21 1.05
C ALA A 99 -2.88 -5.34 0.13
N LEU A 100 -2.50 -6.50 0.70
CA LEU A 100 -2.07 -7.67 -0.06
C LEU A 100 -3.19 -8.25 -0.94
N VAL A 101 -4.41 -8.36 -0.40
CA VAL A 101 -5.56 -8.86 -1.15
C VAL A 101 -5.85 -7.96 -2.35
N LEU A 102 -5.84 -6.64 -2.17
CA LEU A 102 -6.03 -5.68 -3.25
C LEU A 102 -4.88 -5.70 -4.27
N ALA A 103 -3.63 -5.91 -3.82
CA ALA A 103 -2.46 -5.99 -4.69
C ALA A 103 -2.39 -7.32 -5.47
N SER A 104 -2.99 -8.38 -4.93
CA SER A 104 -2.84 -9.75 -5.43
C SER A 104 -3.08 -9.93 -6.94
N PRO A 105 -4.15 -9.41 -7.58
CA PRO A 105 -4.33 -9.60 -9.03
C PRO A 105 -3.21 -8.96 -9.85
N VAL A 106 -2.76 -7.77 -9.47
CA VAL A 106 -1.69 -7.04 -10.18
C VAL A 106 -0.35 -7.78 -10.00
N VAL A 107 -0.03 -8.14 -8.75
CA VAL A 107 1.21 -8.87 -8.43
C VAL A 107 1.26 -10.22 -9.16
N LEU A 108 0.15 -10.94 -9.24
CA LEU A 108 0.07 -12.22 -9.96
C LEU A 108 0.39 -12.06 -11.44
N VAL A 109 -0.18 -11.05 -12.11
CA VAL A 109 0.10 -10.78 -13.52
C VAL A 109 1.57 -10.41 -13.73
N LEU A 110 2.14 -9.59 -12.85
CA LEU A 110 3.55 -9.20 -12.93
C LEU A 110 4.48 -10.39 -12.69
N LEU A 111 4.16 -11.26 -11.75
CA LEU A 111 4.93 -12.47 -11.48
C LEU A 111 4.85 -13.46 -12.65
N LEU A 112 3.67 -13.64 -13.24
CA LEU A 112 3.50 -14.45 -14.46
C LEU A 112 4.37 -13.91 -15.60
N SER A 113 4.43 -12.58 -15.78
CA SER A 113 5.28 -11.98 -16.81
C SER A 113 6.77 -12.32 -16.62
N GLU A 114 7.26 -12.40 -15.37
CA GLU A 114 8.64 -12.83 -15.09
C GLU A 114 8.88 -14.28 -15.42
N VAL A 115 7.91 -15.15 -15.11
CA VAL A 115 8.01 -16.57 -15.44
C VAL A 115 8.13 -16.75 -16.95
N PHE A 116 7.35 -16.01 -17.73
CA PHE A 116 7.45 -16.04 -19.19
C PHE A 116 8.79 -15.50 -19.70
N LEU A 117 9.28 -14.38 -19.16
CA LEU A 117 10.58 -13.81 -19.56
C LEU A 117 11.76 -14.69 -19.13
N GLY A 118 11.68 -15.33 -17.97
CA GLY A 118 12.66 -16.31 -17.50
C GLY A 118 12.66 -17.59 -18.34
N LEU A 119 11.49 -18.02 -18.84
CA LEU A 119 11.43 -19.10 -19.82
C LEU A 119 12.06 -18.64 -21.15
N LEU A 120 11.80 -17.42 -21.58
CA LEU A 120 12.33 -16.88 -22.83
C LEU A 120 13.85 -16.70 -22.79
N SER A 121 14.42 -16.33 -21.64
CA SER A 121 15.88 -16.23 -21.47
C SER A 121 16.58 -17.57 -21.63
N ARG A 122 15.91 -18.69 -21.35
CA ARG A 122 16.42 -20.03 -21.65
C ARG A 122 16.52 -20.29 -23.16
N PHE A 123 15.59 -19.76 -23.96
CA PHE A 123 15.59 -19.92 -25.42
C PHE A 123 16.49 -18.90 -26.13
N ALA A 124 16.63 -17.70 -25.57
CA ALA A 124 17.45 -16.62 -26.11
C ALA A 124 18.38 -16.06 -25.02
N PRO A 125 19.48 -16.78 -24.68
CA PRO A 125 20.36 -16.42 -23.56
C PRO A 125 21.14 -15.12 -23.77
N GLN A 126 21.21 -14.63 -25.02
CA GLN A 126 21.77 -13.31 -25.35
C GLN A 126 20.89 -12.13 -24.91
N MET A 127 19.63 -12.38 -24.50
CA MET A 127 18.74 -11.33 -24.02
C MET A 127 18.99 -11.04 -22.54
N ASN A 128 19.16 -9.76 -22.20
CA ASN A 128 19.17 -9.33 -20.80
C ASN A 128 17.74 -9.38 -20.23
N ALA A 129 17.36 -10.55 -19.71
CA ALA A 129 16.02 -10.81 -19.19
C ALA A 129 15.59 -9.82 -18.10
N PHE A 130 16.53 -9.32 -17.30
CA PHE A 130 16.28 -8.37 -16.23
C PHE A 130 15.91 -6.97 -16.76
N ALA A 131 16.65 -6.46 -17.76
CA ALA A 131 16.33 -5.17 -18.36
C ALA A 131 14.97 -5.20 -19.10
N ILE A 132 14.65 -6.34 -19.70
CA ILE A 132 13.37 -6.54 -20.41
C ILE A 132 12.22 -6.67 -19.40
N SER A 133 12.42 -7.34 -18.27
CA SER A 133 11.37 -7.46 -17.26
C SER A 133 11.00 -6.12 -16.63
N LEU A 134 11.97 -5.26 -16.35
CA LEU A 134 11.73 -3.90 -15.85
C LEU A 134 10.82 -3.08 -16.80
N THR A 135 11.09 -3.12 -18.10
CA THR A 135 10.32 -2.36 -19.10
C THR A 135 8.93 -2.95 -19.32
N VAL A 136 8.82 -4.28 -19.46
CA VAL A 136 7.54 -4.98 -19.65
C VAL A 136 6.63 -4.81 -18.43
N LYS A 137 7.14 -5.02 -17.21
CA LYS A 137 6.36 -4.85 -15.98
C LYS A 137 5.87 -3.43 -15.79
N SER A 138 6.72 -2.45 -16.06
CA SER A 138 6.35 -1.04 -15.97
C SER A 138 5.23 -0.69 -16.94
N GLY A 139 5.25 -1.23 -18.17
CA GLY A 139 4.18 -1.02 -19.13
C GLY A 139 2.85 -1.71 -18.79
N ILE A 140 2.89 -2.89 -18.16
CA ILE A 140 1.67 -3.63 -17.76
C ILE A 140 0.97 -2.98 -16.57
N ALA A 141 1.74 -2.38 -15.67
CA ALA A 141 1.23 -1.90 -14.39
C ALA A 141 0.81 -0.42 -14.39
N VAL A 142 1.11 0.34 -15.45
CA VAL A 142 0.53 1.67 -15.71
C VAL A 142 -0.84 1.50 -16.34
#